data_AF-A0A7L4BLR6-F1
#
_entry.id   AF-A0A7L4BLR6-F1
#
_cell.length_a   1.000
_cell.length_b   1.000
_cell.length_c   1.000
_cell.angle_alpha   90.00
_cell.angle_beta   90.00
_cell.angle_gamma   90.00
#
_symmetry.space_group_name_H-M   'P 1'
#
loop_
_entity.id
_entity.type
_entity.pdbx_description
1 polymer ?
#
loop_
_entity_poly.entity_id
_entity_poly.type
_entity_poly.pdbx_seq_one_letter_code
_entity_poly.pdbx_strand_id
1 'polypeptide(L)'
;QAVWPSGTECIAKYNFHGTAEQDLPFSKGDVLTIVAVTKDPNWYKAKNKVGREGIIPANYVQKREGVKAGIKLSLMPWFHGKITREQAERLLYPPETGLFLVRESTNYPGDYTLCVSCEGKVEHYRIIYSSSKLSIDEEVYFENLMQLVEVRSRLPEAAATAPVPLSQPGDRSFGDRRFGDLKLLQIIGKGEFGDVMLGDYRGNKVAVKCIKNDATAQAFLAEASVMTQLRHSNLVQLLGVIVEEKSGLYIVTEYMAKGSLVDYLRSRGRSVLGADCLLKFSLDVCEAMEYLEANNFVHRDLAARNVLVSEDNIAKVSDFGLTKEASSTQDTGKLPVKWTAPEALREKKFSTKSDVWSFGILLWEIYSFGRVPYPRIVSED
;
A
#
# COMPACT_ATOMS: atom_id res chain seq x y z
N GLN A 1 -3.62 18.99 -27.65
CA GLN A 1 -4.06 18.43 -26.35
C GLN A 1 -4.41 16.96 -26.57
N ALA A 2 -3.96 16.04 -25.73
CA ALA A 2 -4.27 14.62 -25.89
C ALA A 2 -5.77 14.37 -25.61
N VAL A 3 -6.48 13.77 -26.57
CA VAL A 3 -7.92 13.47 -26.49
C VAL A 3 -8.15 12.35 -25.47
N TRP A 4 -9.14 12.50 -24.59
CA TRP A 4 -9.43 11.48 -23.58
C TRP A 4 -10.35 10.37 -24.14
N PRO A 5 -9.93 9.09 -24.09
CA PRO A 5 -10.74 7.97 -24.56
C PRO A 5 -11.93 7.70 -23.63
N SER A 6 -12.94 7.03 -24.15
CA SER A 6 -14.08 6.53 -23.38
C SER A 6 -13.60 5.63 -22.22
N GLY A 7 -14.25 5.73 -21.06
CA GLY A 7 -13.85 5.07 -19.81
C GLY A 7 -12.79 5.83 -19.00
N THR A 8 -12.23 6.94 -19.52
CA THR A 8 -11.29 7.76 -18.74
C THR A 8 -12.00 8.38 -17.54
N GLU A 9 -11.50 8.13 -16.33
CA GLU A 9 -11.97 8.85 -15.14
C GLU A 9 -11.28 10.22 -15.07
N CYS A 10 -12.05 11.24 -14.70
CA CYS A 10 -11.61 12.61 -14.48
C CYS A 10 -12.14 13.12 -13.13
N ILE A 11 -11.41 14.02 -12.50
CA ILE A 11 -11.82 14.71 -11.27
C ILE A 11 -12.16 16.16 -11.61
N ALA A 12 -13.29 16.66 -11.12
CA ALA A 12 -13.70 18.04 -11.25
C ALA A 12 -12.79 18.99 -10.42
N LYS A 13 -12.18 19.97 -11.08
CA LYS A 13 -11.34 21.01 -10.46
C LYS A 13 -12.16 22.16 -9.87
N TYR A 14 -13.34 22.41 -10.44
CA TYR A 14 -14.25 23.50 -10.08
C TYR A 14 -15.69 23.01 -10.07
N ASN A 15 -16.59 23.77 -9.46
CA ASN A 15 -18.03 23.55 -9.60
C ASN A 15 -18.48 23.98 -11.00
N PHE A 16 -19.42 23.24 -11.59
CA PHE A 16 -20.04 23.55 -12.86
C PHE A 16 -21.55 23.40 -12.73
N HIS A 17 -22.27 24.48 -13.00
CA HIS A 17 -23.73 24.53 -12.83
C HIS A 17 -24.52 24.23 -14.10
N GLY A 18 -23.83 24.04 -15.23
CA GLY A 18 -24.46 23.94 -16.55
C GLY A 18 -24.87 25.30 -17.10
N THR A 19 -24.68 25.46 -18.41
CA THR A 19 -25.08 26.64 -19.20
C THR A 19 -26.14 26.30 -20.25
N ALA A 20 -26.34 25.00 -20.55
CA ALA A 20 -27.36 24.47 -21.44
C ALA A 20 -28.03 23.22 -20.83
N GLU A 21 -29.21 22.84 -21.31
CA GLU A 21 -29.96 21.68 -20.80
C GLU A 21 -29.21 20.34 -20.95
N GLN A 22 -28.33 20.25 -21.95
CA GLN A 22 -27.51 19.07 -22.23
C GLN A 22 -26.26 18.96 -21.33
N ASP A 23 -25.98 19.98 -20.51
CA ASP A 23 -24.82 20.02 -19.65
C ASP A 23 -25.05 19.12 -18.42
N LEU A 24 -23.98 18.51 -17.92
CA LEU A 24 -24.00 17.74 -16.68
C LEU A 24 -23.42 18.59 -15.56
N PRO A 25 -24.22 19.11 -14.61
CA PRO A 25 -23.71 19.81 -13.45
C PRO A 25 -22.91 18.89 -12.53
N PHE A 26 -21.85 19.42 -11.92
CA PHE A 26 -21.00 18.71 -10.98
C PHE A 26 -20.35 19.67 -9.97
N SER A 27 -19.97 19.13 -8.82
CA SER A 27 -19.21 19.84 -7.79
C SER A 27 -17.72 19.55 -7.91
N LYS A 28 -16.89 20.48 -7.44
CA LYS A 28 -15.45 20.28 -7.30
C LYS A 28 -15.19 19.02 -6.48
N GLY A 29 -14.32 18.15 -6.99
CA GLY A 29 -14.00 16.85 -6.40
C GLY A 29 -14.81 15.67 -6.95
N ASP A 30 -15.89 15.93 -7.70
CA ASP A 30 -16.67 14.85 -8.31
C ASP A 30 -15.85 14.05 -9.32
N VAL A 31 -16.09 12.74 -9.34
CA VAL A 31 -15.51 11.82 -10.32
C VAL A 31 -16.47 11.67 -11.48
N LEU A 32 -15.98 11.93 -12.68
CA LEU A 32 -16.72 11.89 -13.94
C LEU A 32 -16.02 10.90 -14.87
N THR A 33 -16.79 10.03 -15.51
CA THR A 33 -16.25 9.08 -16.49
C THR A 33 -16.54 9.59 -17.89
N ILE A 34 -15.50 9.78 -18.70
CA ILE A 34 -15.63 10.19 -20.10
C ILE A 34 -16.35 9.09 -20.88
N VAL A 35 -17.44 9.44 -21.55
CA VAL A 35 -18.22 8.53 -22.41
C VAL A 35 -17.79 8.70 -23.86
N ALA A 36 -17.67 9.95 -24.33
CA ALA A 36 -17.27 10.28 -25.68
C ALA A 36 -16.71 11.70 -25.79
N VAL A 37 -15.96 11.94 -26.86
CA VAL A 37 -15.48 13.27 -27.26
C VAL A 37 -16.60 13.94 -28.08
N THR A 38 -16.83 15.24 -27.88
CA THR A 38 -17.77 15.97 -28.75
C THR A 38 -17.07 16.50 -30.00
N LYS A 39 -17.81 17.19 -30.89
CA LYS A 39 -17.21 17.88 -32.04
C LYS A 39 -16.27 19.02 -31.60
N ASP A 40 -16.52 19.60 -30.42
CA ASP A 40 -15.67 20.62 -29.83
C ASP A 40 -14.68 19.97 -28.83
N PRO A 41 -13.36 20.10 -29.04
CA PRO A 41 -12.36 19.54 -28.12
C PRO A 41 -12.40 20.12 -26.71
N ASN A 42 -13.09 21.25 -26.49
CA ASN A 42 -13.31 21.83 -25.17
C ASN A 42 -14.42 21.16 -24.38
N TRP A 43 -15.19 20.26 -25.00
CA TRP A 43 -16.35 19.61 -24.38
C TRP A 43 -16.32 18.09 -24.55
N TYR A 44 -16.65 17.39 -23.47
CA TYR A 44 -16.76 15.94 -23.43
C TYR A 44 -18.17 15.53 -23.02
N LYS A 45 -18.65 14.41 -23.54
CA LYS A 45 -19.79 13.71 -22.95
C LYS A 45 -19.27 12.83 -21.82
N ALA A 46 -19.81 12.99 -20.61
CA ALA A 46 -19.38 12.25 -19.44
C ALA A 46 -20.57 11.73 -18.62
N LYS A 47 -20.28 10.83 -17.69
CA LYS A 47 -21.24 10.22 -16.77
C LYS A 47 -20.78 10.41 -15.32
N ASN A 48 -21.68 10.80 -14.43
CA ASN A 48 -21.39 10.91 -12.99
C ASN A 48 -21.59 9.57 -12.25
N LYS A 49 -21.25 9.52 -10.96
CA LYS A 49 -21.37 8.31 -10.11
C LYS A 49 -22.78 7.72 -10.01
N VAL A 50 -23.82 8.56 -10.16
CA VAL A 50 -25.24 8.16 -10.12
C VAL A 50 -25.73 7.70 -11.50
N GLY A 51 -24.85 7.77 -12.51
CA GLY A 51 -25.12 7.32 -13.86
C GLY A 51 -25.82 8.34 -14.76
N ARG A 52 -25.96 9.61 -14.32
CA ARG A 52 -26.45 10.68 -15.20
C ARG A 52 -25.38 11.06 -16.21
N GLU A 53 -25.79 11.19 -17.46
CA GLU A 53 -24.93 11.60 -18.56
C GLU A 53 -25.22 13.04 -18.99
N GLY A 54 -24.20 13.72 -19.48
CA GLY A 54 -24.33 15.02 -20.12
C GLY A 54 -22.98 15.58 -20.53
N ILE A 55 -22.98 16.83 -20.96
CA ILE A 55 -21.81 17.50 -21.52
C ILE A 55 -21.05 18.25 -20.43
N ILE A 56 -19.72 18.13 -20.42
CA ILE A 56 -18.84 18.75 -19.43
C ILE A 56 -17.69 19.51 -20.11
N PRO A 57 -17.26 20.64 -19.55
CA PRO A 57 -16.13 21.39 -20.09
C PRO A 57 -14.80 20.76 -19.68
N ALA A 58 -13.92 20.52 -20.66
CA ALA A 58 -12.63 19.84 -20.49
C ALA A 58 -11.71 20.58 -19.51
N ASN A 59 -11.72 21.91 -19.52
CA ASN A 59 -10.91 22.74 -18.64
C ASN A 59 -11.36 22.70 -17.17
N TYR A 60 -12.58 22.22 -16.89
CA TYR A 60 -13.11 22.09 -15.52
C TYR A 60 -12.75 20.77 -14.87
N VAL A 61 -12.20 19.83 -15.63
CA VAL A 61 -11.85 18.51 -15.14
C VAL A 61 -10.38 18.21 -15.41
N GLN A 62 -9.82 17.29 -14.63
CA GLN A 62 -8.47 16.79 -14.83
C GLN A 62 -8.54 15.29 -14.93
N LYS A 63 -7.85 14.72 -15.94
CA LYS A 63 -7.71 13.27 -16.05
C LYS A 63 -7.20 12.71 -14.73
N ARG A 64 -7.96 11.79 -14.16
CA ARG A 64 -7.52 10.96 -13.05
C ARG A 64 -6.50 10.00 -13.66
N GLU A 65 -5.23 10.39 -13.62
CA GLU A 65 -4.16 9.44 -13.89
C GLU A 65 -4.20 8.43 -12.74
N GLY A 66 -4.93 7.34 -12.95
CA GLY A 66 -4.71 6.11 -12.21
C GLY A 66 -3.23 5.77 -12.34
N VAL A 67 -2.61 5.37 -11.23
CA VAL A 67 -1.29 4.74 -11.24
C VAL A 67 -1.32 3.69 -12.34
N LYS A 68 -0.58 3.94 -13.44
CA LYS A 68 -0.58 3.03 -14.58
C LYS A 68 -0.06 1.69 -14.09
N ALA A 69 -0.90 0.66 -14.24
CA ALA A 69 -0.56 -0.74 -14.04
C ALA A 69 0.78 -1.06 -14.73
N GLY A 70 1.72 -1.61 -13.97
CA GLY A 70 3.03 -2.04 -14.46
C GLY A 70 4.23 -1.25 -13.95
N ILE A 71 4.05 -0.20 -13.14
CA ILE A 71 5.17 0.45 -12.45
C ILE A 71 5.51 -0.42 -11.24
N LYS A 72 6.68 -1.06 -11.24
CA LYS A 72 7.28 -1.53 -9.98
C LYS A 72 7.48 -0.27 -9.15
N LEU A 73 6.85 -0.24 -7.99
CA LEU A 73 6.83 0.92 -7.11
C LEU A 73 7.94 0.73 -6.09
N SER A 74 9.12 1.28 -6.38
CA SER A 74 10.22 1.28 -5.42
C SER A 74 10.27 2.61 -4.68
N LEU A 75 9.90 2.62 -3.40
CA LEU A 75 10.08 3.78 -2.51
C LEU A 75 11.55 4.10 -2.25
N MET A 76 12.43 3.13 -2.50
CA MET A 76 13.88 3.30 -2.52
C MET A 76 14.35 2.87 -3.91
N PRO A 77 14.21 3.72 -4.95
CA PRO A 77 14.58 3.33 -6.33
C PRO A 77 16.04 2.88 -6.43
N TRP A 78 16.89 3.40 -5.54
CA TRP A 78 18.28 3.03 -5.35
C TRP A 78 18.49 1.73 -4.56
N PHE A 79 17.47 1.09 -3.96
CA PHE A 79 17.61 -0.17 -3.23
C PHE A 79 17.34 -1.37 -4.14
N HIS A 80 18.34 -2.24 -4.30
CA HIS A 80 18.32 -3.37 -5.24
C HIS A 80 18.23 -4.73 -4.52
N GLY A 81 18.10 -4.72 -3.19
CA GLY A 81 17.96 -5.95 -2.38
C GLY A 81 19.22 -6.82 -2.43
N LYS A 82 19.03 -8.14 -2.54
CA LYS A 82 20.12 -9.14 -2.54
C LYS A 82 20.74 -9.31 -3.93
N ILE A 83 21.54 -8.33 -4.34
CA ILE A 83 22.40 -8.45 -5.53
C ILE A 83 23.88 -8.63 -5.11
N THR A 84 24.65 -9.33 -5.94
CA THR A 84 26.09 -9.50 -5.69
C THR A 84 26.86 -8.20 -5.98
N ARG A 85 28.11 -8.15 -5.50
CA ARG A 85 29.02 -7.04 -5.77
C ARG A 85 29.18 -6.80 -7.27
N GLU A 86 29.36 -7.88 -8.02
CA GLU A 86 29.59 -7.87 -9.47
C GLU A 86 28.34 -7.43 -10.23
N GLN A 87 27.15 -7.83 -9.77
CA GLN A 87 25.88 -7.38 -10.33
C GLN A 87 25.69 -5.87 -10.12
N ALA A 88 26.01 -5.35 -8.93
CA ALA A 88 25.95 -3.92 -8.65
C ALA A 88 26.92 -3.11 -9.54
N GLU A 89 28.15 -3.60 -9.72
CA GLU A 89 29.14 -2.96 -10.59
C GLU A 89 28.70 -2.94 -12.06
N ARG A 90 28.03 -3.99 -12.54
CA ARG A 90 27.43 -4.01 -13.90
C ARG A 90 26.27 -3.03 -14.05
N LEU A 91 25.47 -2.86 -13.01
CA LEU A 91 24.32 -1.94 -13.01
C LEU A 91 24.75 -0.47 -13.00
N LEU A 92 25.88 -0.17 -12.36
CA LEU A 92 26.50 1.17 -12.36
C LEU A 92 27.34 1.45 -13.61
N TYR A 93 27.22 0.62 -14.65
CA TYR A 93 27.84 0.83 -15.96
C TYR A 93 26.79 1.32 -16.98
N PRO A 94 27.08 2.36 -17.80
CA PRO A 94 28.35 3.08 -17.92
C PRO A 94 28.67 3.96 -16.70
N PRO A 95 29.96 4.21 -16.37
CA PRO A 95 30.35 4.94 -15.17
C PRO A 95 29.86 6.39 -15.23
N GLU A 96 29.13 6.81 -14.21
CA GLU A 96 28.62 8.16 -14.06
C GLU A 96 28.90 8.63 -12.63
N THR A 97 29.72 9.66 -12.46
CA THR A 97 30.14 10.14 -11.15
C THR A 97 28.92 10.61 -10.35
N GLY A 98 28.66 9.97 -9.21
CA GLY A 98 27.52 10.23 -8.34
C GLY A 98 26.35 9.27 -8.53
N LEU A 99 26.40 8.37 -9.52
CA LEU A 99 25.42 7.29 -9.67
C LEU A 99 25.59 6.28 -8.53
N PHE A 100 24.50 5.91 -7.87
CA PHE A 100 24.58 5.01 -6.72
C PHE A 100 23.42 4.02 -6.62
N LEU A 101 23.66 2.95 -5.85
CA LEU A 101 22.63 2.01 -5.38
C LEU A 101 22.99 1.49 -3.98
N VAL A 102 22.02 0.91 -3.29
CA VAL A 102 22.18 0.20 -2.02
C VAL A 102 21.72 -1.24 -2.20
N ARG A 103 22.49 -2.17 -1.66
CA ARG A 103 22.19 -3.61 -1.66
C ARG A 103 22.35 -4.19 -0.27
N GLU A 104 21.82 -5.39 -0.05
CA GLU A 104 22.13 -6.18 1.14
C GLU A 104 23.59 -6.65 1.08
N SER A 105 24.26 -6.65 2.24
CA SER A 105 25.63 -7.11 2.33
C SER A 105 25.68 -8.63 2.13
N THR A 106 26.41 -9.06 1.12
CA THR A 106 26.66 -10.49 0.85
C THR A 106 27.65 -11.11 1.82
N ASN A 107 28.50 -10.29 2.44
CA ASN A 107 29.58 -10.76 3.31
C ASN A 107 29.21 -10.68 4.80
N TYR A 108 28.25 -9.83 5.15
CA TYR A 108 27.81 -9.59 6.53
C TYR A 108 26.28 -9.64 6.58
N PRO A 109 25.68 -10.82 6.81
CA PRO A 109 24.23 -10.95 6.88
C PRO A 109 23.60 -9.99 7.90
N GLY A 110 22.61 -9.21 7.48
CA GLY A 110 21.94 -8.19 8.30
C GLY A 110 22.41 -6.75 8.04
N ASP A 111 23.59 -6.57 7.46
CA ASP A 111 24.11 -5.26 7.04
C ASP A 111 23.73 -4.92 5.60
N TYR A 112 23.95 -3.66 5.23
CA TYR A 112 23.77 -3.17 3.86
C TYR A 112 25.10 -2.71 3.26
N THR A 113 25.10 -2.40 1.97
CA THR A 113 26.24 -1.85 1.25
C THR A 113 25.77 -0.75 0.31
N LEU A 114 26.32 0.45 0.44
CA LEU A 114 26.17 1.55 -0.50
C LEU A 114 27.24 1.44 -1.58
N CYS A 115 26.82 1.32 -2.83
CA CYS A 115 27.68 1.27 -4.01
C CYS A 115 27.60 2.61 -4.73
N VAL A 116 28.73 3.32 -4.89
CA VAL A 116 28.78 4.65 -5.53
C VAL A 116 29.78 4.62 -6.68
N SER A 117 29.37 5.06 -7.86
CA SER A 117 30.27 5.29 -8.97
C SER A 117 30.97 6.64 -8.80
N CYS A 118 32.29 6.63 -8.70
CA CYS A 118 33.13 7.83 -8.59
C CYS A 118 34.38 7.67 -9.44
N GLU A 119 34.70 8.67 -10.27
CA GLU A 119 35.92 8.70 -11.10
C GLU A 119 36.16 7.42 -11.94
N GLY A 120 35.09 6.82 -12.46
CA GLY A 120 35.18 5.61 -13.27
C GLY A 120 35.37 4.30 -12.50
N LYS A 121 35.31 4.34 -11.17
CA LYS A 121 35.32 3.17 -10.28
C LYS A 121 34.02 3.09 -9.48
N VAL A 122 33.73 1.91 -8.93
CA VAL A 122 32.61 1.70 -8.02
C VAL A 122 33.16 1.44 -6.63
N GLU A 123 32.92 2.37 -5.72
CA GLU A 123 33.26 2.27 -4.30
C GLU A 123 32.12 1.60 -3.54
N HIS A 124 32.46 0.75 -2.57
CA HIS A 124 31.49 -0.02 -1.78
C HIS A 124 31.67 0.29 -0.29
N TYR A 125 30.71 0.99 0.30
CA TYR A 125 30.69 1.34 1.71
C TYR A 125 29.77 0.40 2.47
N ARG A 126 30.29 -0.29 3.48
CA ARG A 126 29.47 -1.11 4.38
C ARG A 126 28.60 -0.19 5.23
N ILE A 127 27.31 -0.52 5.34
CA ILE A 127 26.38 0.11 6.26
C ILE A 127 26.10 -0.90 7.37
N ILE A 128 26.62 -0.62 8.56
CA ILE A 128 26.50 -1.44 9.75
C ILE A 128 25.14 -1.20 10.37
N TYR A 129 24.39 -2.27 10.63
CA TYR A 129 23.15 -2.21 11.39
C TYR A 129 23.38 -2.74 12.81
N SER A 130 23.33 -1.85 13.80
CA SER A 130 23.55 -2.19 15.21
C SER A 130 22.61 -1.42 16.11
N SER A 131 22.03 -2.10 17.11
CA SER A 131 21.14 -1.50 18.11
C SER A 131 19.99 -0.67 17.49
N SER A 132 19.42 -1.16 16.39
CA SER A 132 18.38 -0.49 15.59
C SER A 132 18.84 0.81 14.94
N LYS A 133 20.13 1.03 14.72
CA LYS A 133 20.66 2.19 14.00
C LYS A 133 21.58 1.75 12.87
N LEU A 134 21.69 2.59 11.86
CA LEU A 134 22.54 2.42 10.70
C LEU A 134 23.72 3.39 10.76
N SER A 135 24.92 2.94 10.41
CA SER A 135 26.09 3.80 10.29
C SER A 135 27.07 3.29 9.23
N ILE A 136 27.83 4.19 8.60
CA ILE A 136 28.93 3.83 7.70
C ILE A 136 30.28 3.94 8.42
N ASP A 137 30.41 4.89 9.35
CA ASP A 137 31.65 5.29 10.01
C ASP A 137 31.67 5.03 11.52
N GLU A 138 30.56 4.56 12.10
CA GLU A 138 30.33 4.41 13.54
C GLU A 138 30.38 5.74 14.33
N GLU A 139 30.39 6.87 13.64
CA GLU A 139 30.35 8.22 14.22
C GLU A 139 28.97 8.84 14.05
N VAL A 140 28.42 8.75 12.84
CA VAL A 140 27.08 9.24 12.49
C VAL A 140 26.12 8.08 12.40
N TYR A 141 25.01 8.20 13.13
CA TYR A 141 23.97 7.17 13.17
C TYR A 141 22.68 7.69 12.56
N PHE A 142 22.04 6.82 11.78
CA PHE A 142 20.79 7.04 11.10
C PHE A 142 19.76 6.03 11.57
N GLU A 143 18.50 6.42 11.58
CA GLU A 143 17.38 5.54 11.91
C GLU A 143 17.12 4.59 10.73
N ASN A 144 17.03 5.13 9.52
CA ASN A 144 16.71 4.35 8.32
C ASN A 144 17.63 4.67 7.11
N LEU A 145 17.62 3.76 6.12
CA LEU A 145 18.46 3.89 4.91
C LEU A 145 18.14 5.16 4.10
N MET A 146 16.91 5.69 4.17
CA MET A 146 16.55 6.93 3.47
C MET A 146 17.26 8.13 4.10
N GLN A 147 17.24 8.23 5.43
CA GLN A 147 17.96 9.28 6.16
C GLN A 147 19.47 9.21 5.88
N LEU A 148 20.04 8.00 5.84
CA LEU A 148 21.44 7.78 5.51
C LEU A 148 21.78 8.25 4.08
N VAL A 149 20.99 7.86 3.09
CA VAL A 149 21.20 8.25 1.68
C VAL A 149 21.03 9.75 1.49
N GLU A 150 20.05 10.37 2.17
CA GLU A 150 19.78 11.80 2.05
C GLU A 150 20.89 12.67 2.66
N VAL A 151 21.43 12.28 3.81
CA VAL A 151 22.59 12.98 4.41
C VAL A 151 23.88 12.72 3.63
N ARG A 152 24.07 11.52 3.07
CA ARG A 152 25.25 11.19 2.24
C ARG A 152 25.38 12.06 0.99
N SER A 153 24.26 12.55 0.45
CA SER A 153 24.20 13.59 -0.60
C SER A 153 25.06 14.83 -0.29
N ARG A 154 25.47 15.02 0.97
CA ARG A 154 26.18 16.21 1.47
C ARG A 154 27.64 15.94 1.84
N LEU A 155 28.16 14.71 1.67
CA LEU A 155 29.52 14.36 2.05
C LEU A 155 30.57 14.75 0.98
N PRO A 156 31.79 15.20 1.36
CA PRO A 156 32.70 15.96 0.49
C PRO A 156 33.24 15.22 -0.74
N GLU A 157 33.48 13.91 -0.65
CA GLU A 157 34.03 13.12 -1.77
C GLU A 157 32.98 12.79 -2.86
N ALA A 158 31.70 13.06 -2.60
CA ALA A 158 30.61 12.98 -3.57
C ALA A 158 30.11 14.37 -4.00
N ALA A 159 30.73 15.46 -3.52
CA ALA A 159 30.21 16.82 -3.65
C ALA A 159 30.41 17.46 -5.04
N ALA A 160 31.07 16.78 -5.98
CA ALA A 160 31.28 17.31 -7.32
C ALA A 160 30.05 17.15 -8.25
N THR A 161 29.14 16.22 -7.96
CA THR A 161 27.93 15.97 -8.76
C THR A 161 26.76 15.54 -7.86
N ALA A 162 25.56 16.05 -8.15
CA ALA A 162 24.36 15.65 -7.42
C ALA A 162 24.14 14.13 -7.55
N PRO A 163 23.86 13.41 -6.45
CA PRO A 163 23.73 11.96 -6.49
C PRO A 163 22.55 11.56 -7.38
N VAL A 164 22.81 10.63 -8.31
CA VAL A 164 21.79 10.10 -9.22
C VAL A 164 21.42 8.69 -8.75
N PRO A 165 20.18 8.46 -8.26
CA PRO A 165 19.78 7.12 -7.84
C PRO A 165 19.56 6.24 -9.08
N LEU A 166 20.25 5.09 -9.14
CA LEU A 166 19.99 4.11 -10.17
C LEU A 166 18.67 3.39 -9.88
N SER A 167 17.63 3.72 -10.65
CA SER A 167 16.30 3.10 -10.54
C SER A 167 16.28 1.71 -11.22
N GLN A 168 15.50 0.76 -10.70
CA GLN A 168 15.35 -0.53 -11.37
C GLN A 168 14.60 -0.37 -12.72
N PRO A 169 14.82 -1.26 -13.71
CA PRO A 169 14.11 -1.21 -14.99
C PRO A 169 12.58 -1.35 -14.77
N GLY A 170 11.83 -0.29 -15.12
CA GLY A 170 10.38 -0.21 -14.93
C GLY A 170 9.92 0.61 -13.72
N ASP A 171 10.85 1.05 -12.87
CA ASP A 171 10.58 1.98 -11.78
C ASP A 171 10.52 3.40 -12.33
N ARG A 172 9.40 4.08 -12.11
CA ARG A 172 9.39 5.55 -12.03
C ARG A 172 9.38 5.87 -10.55
N SER A 173 10.25 6.78 -10.13
CA SER A 173 10.14 7.40 -8.82
C SER A 173 8.70 7.87 -8.63
N PHE A 174 8.14 7.68 -7.43
CA PHE A 174 6.96 8.45 -7.04
C PHE A 174 7.40 9.90 -7.18
N GLY A 175 7.03 10.54 -8.30
CA GLY A 175 7.47 11.89 -8.59
C GLY A 175 6.89 12.77 -7.50
N ASP A 176 7.72 13.12 -6.52
CA ASP A 176 7.53 14.09 -5.45
C ASP A 176 6.08 14.58 -5.31
N ARG A 177 5.14 13.66 -5.06
CA ARG A 177 3.77 14.05 -4.74
C ARG A 177 3.83 14.30 -3.26
N ARG A 178 4.39 15.46 -2.89
CA ARG A 178 4.18 16.02 -1.57
C ARG A 178 2.68 16.01 -1.34
N PHE A 179 2.20 15.13 -0.49
CA PHE A 179 0.84 15.16 0.01
C PHE A 179 0.73 16.35 0.99
N GLY A 180 1.10 17.57 0.54
CA GLY A 180 0.99 18.79 1.35
C GLY A 180 -0.45 19.12 1.75
N ASP A 181 -1.42 18.47 1.10
CA ASP A 181 -2.84 18.55 1.43
C ASP A 181 -3.31 17.47 2.43
N LEU A 182 -2.46 16.52 2.86
CA LEU A 182 -2.86 15.51 3.86
C LEU A 182 -2.83 16.12 5.25
N LYS A 183 -3.97 16.14 5.93
CA LYS A 183 -4.09 16.51 7.34
C LYS A 183 -4.27 15.26 8.17
N LEU A 184 -3.29 14.95 9.02
CA LEU A 184 -3.44 13.92 10.03
C LEU A 184 -4.37 14.42 11.14
N LEU A 185 -5.33 13.59 11.53
CA LEU A 185 -6.33 13.88 12.55
C LEU A 185 -6.07 12.97 13.77
N GLN A 186 -7.11 12.32 14.28
CA GLN A 186 -7.05 11.45 15.45
C GLN A 186 -6.51 10.04 15.13
N ILE A 187 -5.91 9.39 16.12
CA ILE A 187 -5.57 7.96 16.07
C ILE A 187 -6.87 7.15 16.09
N ILE A 188 -7.01 6.22 15.14
CA ILE A 188 -8.17 5.34 14.99
C ILE A 188 -7.84 3.86 15.25
N GLY A 189 -6.56 3.50 15.31
CA GLY A 189 -6.13 2.15 15.65
C GLY A 189 -4.66 2.12 16.07
N LYS A 190 -4.30 1.11 16.86
CA LYS A 190 -2.91 0.79 17.22
C LYS A 190 -2.64 -0.63 16.73
N GLY A 191 -1.77 -0.79 15.74
CA GLY A 191 -1.39 -2.09 15.18
C GLY A 191 0.03 -2.50 15.59
N GLU A 192 0.38 -3.75 15.32
CA GLU A 192 1.73 -4.29 15.54
C GLU A 192 2.81 -3.51 14.77
N PHE A 193 2.44 -2.97 13.60
CA PHE A 193 3.34 -2.25 12.69
C PHE A 193 3.28 -0.71 12.84
N GLY A 194 2.51 -0.20 13.80
CA GLY A 194 2.40 1.24 14.09
C GLY A 194 0.96 1.73 14.26
N ASP A 195 0.84 3.03 14.54
CA ASP A 195 -0.46 3.68 14.74
C ASP A 195 -1.17 3.93 13.40
N VAL A 196 -2.47 3.69 13.36
CA VAL A 196 -3.36 4.06 12.26
C VAL A 196 -4.11 5.32 12.65
N MET A 197 -4.00 6.36 11.82
CA MET A 197 -4.63 7.66 12.02
C MET A 197 -5.72 7.90 10.98
N LEU A 198 -6.77 8.61 11.36
CA LEU A 198 -7.67 9.23 10.39
C LEU A 198 -6.95 10.42 9.76
N GLY A 199 -7.07 10.56 8.44
CA GLY A 199 -6.59 11.72 7.71
C GLY A 199 -7.69 12.35 6.86
N ASP A 200 -7.50 13.62 6.50
CA ASP A 200 -8.22 14.28 5.41
C ASP A 200 -7.27 14.52 4.25
N TYR A 201 -7.58 13.96 3.09
CA TYR A 201 -6.87 14.24 1.85
C TYR A 201 -7.83 14.89 0.85
N ARG A 202 -7.65 16.20 0.64
CA ARG A 202 -8.46 17.01 -0.28
C ARG A 202 -9.97 16.90 -0.01
N GLY A 203 -10.35 16.91 1.27
CA GLY A 203 -11.75 16.81 1.72
C GLY A 203 -12.31 15.38 1.78
N ASN A 204 -11.48 14.36 1.53
CA ASN A 204 -11.88 12.95 1.64
C ASN A 204 -11.21 12.31 2.86
N LYS A 205 -11.99 11.59 3.65
CA LYS A 205 -11.47 10.81 4.78
C LYS A 205 -10.62 9.64 4.27
N VAL A 206 -9.45 9.48 4.86
CA VAL A 206 -8.49 8.40 4.57
C VAL A 206 -7.99 7.77 5.85
N ALA A 207 -7.53 6.52 5.80
CA ALA A 207 -6.78 5.91 6.89
C ALA A 207 -5.28 6.00 6.57
N VAL A 208 -4.47 6.37 7.55
CA VAL A 208 -3.04 6.61 7.41
C VAL A 208 -2.30 5.75 8.43
N LYS A 209 -1.68 4.68 7.97
CA LYS A 209 -0.84 3.80 8.80
C LYS A 209 0.59 4.38 8.81
N CYS A 210 1.07 4.77 10.00
CA CYS A 210 2.42 5.28 10.20
C CYS A 210 3.36 4.14 10.58
N ILE A 211 4.43 3.95 9.82
CA ILE A 211 5.45 2.96 10.13
C ILE A 211 6.56 3.65 10.92
N LYS A 212 6.62 3.35 12.23
CA LYS A 212 7.35 4.18 13.21
C LYS A 212 8.81 3.80 13.51
N ASN A 213 9.39 2.68 13.05
CA ASN A 213 10.85 2.43 13.22
C ASN A 213 11.48 1.24 12.42
N ASP A 214 12.71 1.52 11.95
CA ASP A 214 13.95 0.80 11.56
C ASP A 214 13.97 -0.66 11.05
N ALA A 215 13.05 -1.53 11.47
CA ALA A 215 13.00 -2.92 10.98
C ALA A 215 11.97 -3.16 9.85
N THR A 216 11.22 -2.12 9.47
CA THR A 216 9.94 -2.29 8.76
C THR A 216 9.80 -1.52 7.45
N ALA A 217 10.86 -0.91 6.92
CA ALA A 217 10.83 -0.40 5.54
C ALA A 217 10.57 -1.53 4.52
N GLN A 218 11.11 -2.73 4.76
CA GLN A 218 10.83 -3.92 3.95
C GLN A 218 9.40 -4.43 4.13
N ALA A 219 8.88 -4.47 5.36
CA ALA A 219 7.49 -4.86 5.62
C ALA A 219 6.50 -3.87 4.99
N PHE A 220 6.79 -2.57 5.08
CA PHE A 220 6.05 -1.51 4.41
C PHE A 220 6.09 -1.64 2.89
N LEU A 221 7.29 -1.85 2.32
CA LEU A 221 7.45 -2.07 0.88
C LEU A 221 6.72 -3.32 0.40
N ALA A 222 6.76 -4.41 1.17
CA ALA A 222 6.05 -5.63 0.87
C ALA A 222 4.53 -5.42 0.89
N GLU A 223 4.00 -4.83 1.97
CA GLU A 223 2.57 -4.52 2.11
C GLU A 223 2.10 -3.58 0.99
N ALA A 224 2.80 -2.46 0.77
CA ALA A 224 2.48 -1.51 -0.30
C ALA A 224 2.59 -2.16 -1.69
N SER A 225 3.63 -2.93 -1.96
CA SER A 225 3.84 -3.59 -3.26
C SER A 225 2.71 -4.57 -3.59
N VAL A 226 2.29 -5.38 -2.62
CA VAL A 226 1.12 -6.27 -2.78
C VAL A 226 -0.13 -5.45 -3.05
N MET A 227 -0.43 -4.45 -2.22
CA MET A 227 -1.64 -3.64 -2.35
C MET A 227 -1.72 -2.85 -3.68
N THR A 228 -0.59 -2.57 -4.33
CA THR A 228 -0.58 -1.89 -5.63
C THR A 228 -1.05 -2.78 -6.79
N GLN A 229 -0.99 -4.10 -6.60
CA GLN A 229 -1.40 -5.10 -7.58
C GLN A 229 -2.86 -5.54 -7.37
N LEU A 230 -3.43 -5.23 -6.21
CA LEU A 230 -4.77 -5.67 -5.81
C LEU A 230 -5.79 -4.56 -6.00
N ARG A 231 -6.86 -4.84 -6.74
CA ARG A 231 -7.99 -3.92 -6.94
C ARG A 231 -9.30 -4.69 -7.01
N HIS A 232 -10.06 -4.63 -5.92
CA HIS A 232 -11.35 -5.29 -5.79
C HIS A 232 -12.27 -4.49 -4.86
N SER A 233 -13.60 -4.56 -5.06
CA SER A 233 -14.57 -3.83 -4.23
C SER A 233 -14.54 -4.23 -2.76
N ASN A 234 -14.13 -5.46 -2.48
CA ASN A 234 -14.08 -6.06 -1.14
C ASN A 234 -12.65 -6.21 -0.59
N LEU A 235 -11.67 -5.53 -1.18
CA LEU A 235 -10.35 -5.34 -0.61
C LEU A 235 -10.18 -3.87 -0.24
N VAL A 236 -9.55 -3.59 0.90
CA VAL A 236 -9.23 -2.20 1.29
C VAL A 236 -8.24 -1.62 0.30
N GLN A 237 -8.65 -0.56 -0.39
CA GLN A 237 -7.88 0.05 -1.46
C GLN A 237 -6.74 0.91 -0.93
N LEU A 238 -5.53 0.66 -1.43
CA LEU A 238 -4.42 1.60 -1.34
C LEU A 238 -4.70 2.82 -2.22
N LEU A 239 -4.65 4.00 -1.60
CA LEU A 239 -4.78 5.29 -2.29
C LEU A 239 -3.40 5.87 -2.64
N GLY A 240 -2.40 5.60 -1.80
CA GLY A 240 -1.03 6.00 -2.05
C GLY A 240 -0.12 5.74 -0.87
N VAL A 241 1.15 6.09 -1.05
CA VAL A 241 2.18 6.08 -0.03
C VAL A 241 2.77 7.47 0.10
N ILE A 242 3.16 7.85 1.31
CA ILE A 242 3.82 9.15 1.58
C ILE A 242 5.14 8.87 2.26
N VAL A 243 6.16 9.56 1.78
CA VAL A 243 7.48 9.62 2.40
C VAL A 243 7.62 11.02 2.96
N GLU A 244 7.70 11.15 4.28
CA GLU A 244 7.96 12.44 4.92
C GLU A 244 9.37 12.43 5.51
N GLU A 245 10.17 13.44 5.13
CA GLU A 245 11.61 13.58 5.43
C GLU A 245 11.97 13.45 6.92
N LYS A 246 11.03 13.72 7.84
CA LYS A 246 11.25 13.71 9.29
C LYS A 246 10.35 12.76 10.09
N SER A 247 9.27 12.26 9.48
CA SER A 247 8.19 11.61 10.23
C SER A 247 7.90 10.17 9.79
N GLY A 248 8.60 9.67 8.77
CA GLY A 248 8.57 8.27 8.37
C GLY A 248 7.72 7.98 7.11
N LEU A 249 7.33 6.71 6.99
CA LEU A 249 6.60 6.17 5.85
C LEU A 249 5.12 5.99 6.20
N TYR A 250 4.24 6.48 5.33
CA TYR A 250 2.79 6.34 5.50
C TYR A 250 2.16 5.51 4.39
N ILE A 251 1.33 4.54 4.76
CA ILE A 251 0.40 3.87 3.84
C ILE A 251 -0.94 4.59 3.98
N VAL A 252 -1.45 5.12 2.86
CA VAL A 252 -2.75 5.80 2.80
C VAL A 252 -3.76 4.90 2.12
N THR A 253 -4.80 4.50 2.84
CA THR A 253 -5.89 3.65 2.34
C THR A 253 -7.24 4.35 2.46
N GLU A 254 -8.27 3.77 1.83
CA GLU A 254 -9.64 4.22 2.05
C GLU A 254 -10.04 4.10 3.54
N TYR A 255 -10.84 5.06 4.01
CA TYR A 255 -11.30 5.06 5.39
C TYR A 255 -12.52 4.15 5.59
N MET A 256 -12.43 3.25 6.57
CA MET A 256 -13.47 2.29 6.92
C MET A 256 -14.16 2.72 8.23
N ALA A 257 -15.27 3.44 8.10
CA ALA A 257 -15.88 4.21 9.19
C ALA A 257 -16.37 3.37 10.39
N LYS A 258 -16.67 2.09 10.18
CA LYS A 258 -17.22 1.19 11.21
C LYS A 258 -16.17 0.28 11.83
N GLY A 259 -14.89 0.49 11.50
CA GLY A 259 -13.76 -0.23 12.11
C GLY A 259 -13.72 -1.70 11.71
N SER A 260 -13.15 -2.53 12.59
CA SER A 260 -13.01 -3.97 12.37
C SER A 260 -14.37 -4.70 12.42
N LEU A 261 -14.51 -5.77 11.64
CA LEU A 261 -15.72 -6.58 11.61
C LEU A 261 -15.96 -7.24 12.98
N VAL A 262 -14.91 -7.67 13.68
CA VAL A 262 -15.05 -8.24 15.03
C VAL A 262 -15.65 -7.24 16.04
N ASP A 263 -15.20 -5.98 16.03
CA ASP A 263 -15.73 -4.94 16.93
C ASP A 263 -17.14 -4.54 16.51
N TYR A 264 -17.41 -4.49 15.20
CA TYR A 264 -18.73 -4.24 14.65
C TYR A 264 -19.75 -5.31 15.08
N LEU A 265 -19.38 -6.59 14.95
CA LEU A 265 -20.22 -7.72 15.37
C LEU A 265 -20.50 -7.69 16.88
N ARG A 266 -19.49 -7.41 17.69
CA ARG A 266 -19.62 -7.33 19.16
C ARG A 266 -20.47 -6.14 19.61
N SER A 267 -20.30 -4.98 18.98
CA SER A 267 -21.01 -3.75 19.36
C SER A 267 -22.48 -3.75 18.96
N ARG A 268 -22.82 -4.32 17.80
CA ARG A 268 -24.22 -4.42 17.32
C ARG A 268 -24.94 -5.64 17.87
N GLY A 269 -24.23 -6.77 17.94
CA GLY A 269 -24.75 -8.02 18.46
C GLY A 269 -25.93 -8.60 17.67
N ARG A 270 -26.44 -9.72 18.18
CA ARG A 270 -27.51 -10.52 17.56
C ARG A 270 -28.89 -9.85 17.55
N SER A 271 -29.08 -8.79 18.34
CA SER A 271 -30.34 -8.05 18.40
C SER A 271 -30.50 -7.09 17.21
N VAL A 272 -29.39 -6.70 16.57
CA VAL A 272 -29.39 -5.76 15.44
C VAL A 272 -29.01 -6.46 14.14
N LEU A 273 -28.07 -7.42 14.18
CA LEU A 273 -27.56 -8.09 12.99
C LEU A 273 -28.33 -9.37 12.71
N GLY A 274 -29.20 -9.32 11.70
CA GLY A 274 -29.94 -10.48 11.19
C GLY A 274 -29.10 -11.38 10.25
N ALA A 275 -29.63 -12.57 9.95
CA ALA A 275 -28.94 -13.59 9.15
C ALA A 275 -28.51 -13.07 7.76
N ASP A 276 -29.34 -12.29 7.08
CA ASP A 276 -29.02 -11.74 5.76
C ASP A 276 -27.79 -10.81 5.80
N CYS A 277 -27.64 -10.03 6.87
CA CYS A 277 -26.48 -9.17 7.05
C CYS A 277 -25.20 -9.98 7.30
N LEU A 278 -25.28 -11.05 8.11
CA LEU A 278 -24.15 -11.95 8.35
C LEU A 278 -23.74 -12.70 7.07
N LEU A 279 -24.72 -13.16 6.29
CA LEU A 279 -24.49 -13.78 5.00
C LEU A 279 -23.84 -12.79 4.03
N LYS A 280 -24.28 -11.53 4.01
CA LYS A 280 -23.67 -10.49 3.17
C LYS A 280 -22.21 -10.23 3.53
N PHE A 281 -21.87 -10.12 4.82
CA PHE A 281 -20.47 -10.03 5.24
C PHE A 281 -19.65 -11.26 4.83
N SER A 282 -20.25 -12.44 4.91
CA SER A 282 -19.61 -13.69 4.48
C SER A 282 -19.31 -13.69 2.97
N LEU A 283 -20.26 -13.24 2.16
CA LEU A 283 -20.13 -13.09 0.71
C LEU A 283 -19.08 -12.05 0.33
N ASP A 284 -19.14 -10.86 0.95
CA ASP A 284 -18.17 -9.79 0.72
C ASP A 284 -16.72 -10.28 0.93
N VAL A 285 -16.47 -11.01 2.01
CA VAL A 285 -15.13 -11.58 2.26
C VAL A 285 -14.82 -12.73 1.31
N CYS A 286 -15.79 -13.57 0.96
CA CYS A 286 -15.59 -14.66 0.00
C CYS A 286 -15.16 -14.15 -1.38
N GLU A 287 -15.83 -13.12 -1.91
CA GLU A 287 -15.50 -12.47 -3.19
C GLU A 287 -14.08 -11.86 -3.15
N ALA A 288 -13.69 -11.26 -2.00
CA ALA A 288 -12.34 -10.76 -1.80
C ALA A 288 -11.28 -11.88 -1.86
N MET A 289 -11.54 -13.02 -1.21
CA MET A 289 -10.61 -14.15 -1.17
C MET A 289 -10.55 -14.91 -2.50
N GLU A 290 -11.66 -15.02 -3.22
CA GLU A 290 -11.71 -15.54 -4.59
C GLU A 290 -10.81 -14.70 -5.51
N TYR A 291 -10.89 -13.37 -5.41
CA TYR A 291 -10.01 -12.46 -6.15
C TYR A 291 -8.52 -12.68 -5.80
N LEU A 292 -8.17 -12.87 -4.52
CA LEU A 292 -6.79 -13.17 -4.13
C LEU A 292 -6.29 -14.50 -4.70
N GLU A 293 -7.10 -15.56 -4.63
CA GLU A 293 -6.77 -16.88 -5.21
C GLU A 293 -6.54 -16.77 -6.72
N ALA A 294 -7.42 -16.06 -7.44
CA ALA A 294 -7.29 -15.84 -8.89
C ALA A 294 -6.01 -15.05 -9.26
N ASN A 295 -5.48 -14.24 -8.36
CA ASN A 295 -4.24 -13.47 -8.55
C ASN A 295 -3.01 -14.13 -7.89
N ASN A 296 -3.11 -15.40 -7.46
CA ASN A 296 -2.03 -16.18 -6.84
C ASN A 296 -1.47 -15.59 -5.52
N PHE A 297 -2.29 -14.84 -4.79
CA PHE A 297 -1.94 -14.32 -3.47
C PHE A 297 -2.52 -15.19 -2.35
N VAL A 298 -1.72 -15.36 -1.29
CA VAL A 298 -2.13 -16.01 -0.05
C VAL A 298 -2.11 -14.96 1.06
N HIS A 299 -3.24 -14.74 1.72
CA HIS A 299 -3.42 -13.72 2.75
C HIS A 299 -2.66 -14.05 4.04
N ARG A 300 -2.69 -15.33 4.48
CA ARG A 300 -2.00 -15.90 5.65
C ARG A 300 -2.50 -15.48 7.02
N ASP A 301 -3.19 -14.34 7.14
CA ASP A 301 -3.81 -13.89 8.39
C ASP A 301 -5.28 -13.45 8.22
N LEU A 302 -6.11 -14.30 7.60
CA LEU A 302 -7.53 -13.99 7.45
C LEU A 302 -8.27 -14.22 8.79
N ALA A 303 -8.87 -13.16 9.33
CA ALA A 303 -9.64 -13.19 10.57
C ALA A 303 -10.58 -11.98 10.65
N ALA A 304 -11.60 -12.01 11.51
CA ALA A 304 -12.57 -10.90 11.62
C ALA A 304 -11.94 -9.57 12.08
N ARG A 305 -10.79 -9.61 12.75
CA ARG A 305 -9.99 -8.42 13.11
C ARG A 305 -9.33 -7.74 11.90
N ASN A 306 -9.07 -8.49 10.83
CA ASN A 306 -8.42 -8.01 9.61
C ASN A 306 -9.44 -7.76 8.48
N VAL A 307 -10.73 -7.80 8.79
CA VAL A 307 -11.82 -7.34 7.89
C VAL A 307 -12.35 -6.03 8.45
N LEU A 308 -12.48 -5.01 7.60
CA LEU A 308 -13.01 -3.69 7.98
C LEU A 308 -14.39 -3.44 7.38
N VAL A 309 -15.19 -2.59 8.01
CA VAL A 309 -16.56 -2.28 7.60
C VAL A 309 -16.69 -0.81 7.20
N SER A 310 -17.21 -0.56 6.00
CA SER A 310 -17.41 0.79 5.46
C SER A 310 -18.63 1.48 6.09
N GLU A 311 -18.82 2.78 5.81
CA GLU A 311 -20.04 3.50 6.20
C GLU A 311 -21.32 2.80 5.71
N ASP A 312 -21.28 2.24 4.49
CA ASP A 312 -22.42 1.58 3.84
C ASP A 312 -22.58 0.09 4.23
N ASN A 313 -21.92 -0.38 5.29
CA ASN A 313 -21.91 -1.79 5.73
C ASN A 313 -21.34 -2.77 4.69
N ILE A 314 -20.34 -2.36 3.92
CA ILE A 314 -19.61 -3.25 3.02
C ILE A 314 -18.37 -3.76 3.77
N ALA A 315 -18.20 -5.09 3.84
CA ALA A 315 -17.01 -5.69 4.41
C ALA A 315 -15.87 -5.73 3.38
N LYS A 316 -14.66 -5.37 3.83
CA LYS A 316 -13.45 -5.44 3.00
C LYS A 316 -12.29 -6.06 3.77
N VAL A 317 -11.59 -6.99 3.14
CA VAL A 317 -10.37 -7.60 3.71
C VAL A 317 -9.22 -6.58 3.67
N SER A 318 -8.41 -6.57 4.72
CA SER A 318 -7.33 -5.62 4.98
C SER A 318 -6.13 -6.32 5.63
N ASP A 319 -5.08 -5.55 5.91
CA ASP A 319 -3.84 -6.01 6.56
C ASP A 319 -3.08 -7.07 5.76
N PHE A 320 -2.55 -6.64 4.62
CA PHE A 320 -1.77 -7.46 3.70
C PHE A 320 -0.29 -7.60 4.13
N GLY A 321 0.06 -7.23 5.38
CA GLY A 321 1.46 -7.24 5.86
C GLY A 321 2.13 -8.62 5.82
N LEU A 322 1.35 -9.69 5.87
CA LEU A 322 1.81 -11.08 5.72
C LEU A 322 1.45 -11.70 4.37
N THR A 323 0.74 -10.97 3.50
CA THR A 323 0.32 -11.49 2.20
C THR A 323 1.52 -11.67 1.29
N LYS A 324 1.61 -12.82 0.64
CA LYS A 324 2.68 -13.13 -0.32
C LYS A 324 2.15 -13.99 -1.47
N GLU A 325 2.90 -14.04 -2.56
CA GLU A 325 2.67 -15.03 -3.60
C GLU A 325 2.82 -16.45 -3.03
N ALA A 326 2.00 -17.37 -3.55
CA ALA A 326 1.92 -18.77 -3.09
C ALA A 326 3.25 -19.56 -3.19
N SER A 327 4.21 -19.09 -3.98
CA SER A 327 5.53 -19.72 -4.21
C SER A 327 6.59 -19.39 -3.12
N SER A 328 6.29 -18.48 -2.19
CA SER A 328 7.28 -17.99 -1.21
C SER A 328 7.43 -18.89 0.02
N THR A 329 8.66 -19.34 0.29
CA THR A 329 8.99 -20.46 1.20
C THR A 329 9.50 -20.10 2.59
N GLN A 330 9.58 -18.83 2.98
CA GLN A 330 10.11 -18.44 4.29
C GLN A 330 9.12 -17.59 5.10
N ASP A 331 8.84 -18.04 6.33
CA ASP A 331 8.33 -17.20 7.41
C ASP A 331 8.83 -17.64 8.79
N THR A 332 9.27 -16.66 9.58
CA THR A 332 9.80 -16.79 10.96
C THR A 332 8.95 -16.03 11.99
N GLY A 333 7.77 -15.51 11.60
CA GLY A 333 6.89 -14.73 12.47
C GLY A 333 5.98 -15.57 13.39
N LYS A 334 5.46 -14.94 14.45
CA LYS A 334 4.39 -15.51 15.29
C LYS A 334 3.13 -15.71 14.44
N LEU A 335 2.50 -16.88 14.55
CA LEU A 335 1.32 -17.24 13.77
C LEU A 335 0.04 -17.18 14.62
N PRO A 336 -1.10 -16.75 14.06
CA PRO A 336 -2.39 -16.70 14.75
C PRO A 336 -2.99 -18.11 14.88
N VAL A 337 -2.52 -18.89 15.86
CA VAL A 337 -2.78 -20.35 15.97
C VAL A 337 -4.24 -20.76 15.78
N LYS A 338 -5.20 -20.01 16.34
CA LYS A 338 -6.64 -20.33 16.23
C LYS A 338 -7.20 -20.17 14.81
N TRP A 339 -6.56 -19.41 13.94
CA TRP A 339 -6.98 -19.17 12.56
C TRP A 339 -6.12 -19.91 11.53
N THR A 340 -4.94 -20.39 11.93
CA THR A 340 -3.99 -21.04 11.02
C THR A 340 -4.35 -22.52 10.80
N ALA A 341 -4.30 -22.95 9.54
CA ALA A 341 -4.50 -24.35 9.17
C ALA A 341 -3.41 -25.27 9.75
N PRO A 342 -3.70 -26.55 10.05
CA PRO A 342 -2.72 -27.47 10.65
C PRO A 342 -1.43 -27.64 9.84
N GLU A 343 -1.52 -27.71 8.51
CA GLU A 343 -0.36 -27.80 7.62
C GLU A 343 0.49 -26.53 7.62
N ALA A 344 -0.14 -25.36 7.74
CA ALA A 344 0.55 -24.08 7.86
C ALA A 344 1.22 -23.94 9.24
N LEU A 345 0.61 -24.46 10.30
CA LEU A 345 1.22 -24.49 11.64
C LEU A 345 2.44 -25.42 11.70
N ARG A 346 2.28 -26.67 11.24
CA ARG A 346 3.27 -27.74 11.39
C ARG A 346 4.38 -27.67 10.34
N GLU A 347 4.02 -27.43 9.09
CA GLU A 347 4.95 -27.54 7.95
C GLU A 347 5.34 -26.17 7.39
N LYS A 348 4.79 -25.08 7.94
CA LYS A 348 4.98 -23.70 7.43
C LYS A 348 4.61 -23.55 5.96
N LYS A 349 3.71 -24.40 5.46
CA LYS A 349 3.19 -24.39 4.09
C LYS A 349 1.89 -23.60 4.02
N PHE A 350 2.00 -22.34 3.61
CA PHE A 350 0.83 -21.49 3.35
C PHE A 350 0.38 -21.65 1.90
N SER A 351 -0.94 -21.70 1.70
CA SER A 351 -1.56 -21.82 0.39
C SER A 351 -2.95 -21.18 0.40
N THR A 352 -3.60 -21.07 -0.76
CA THR A 352 -5.00 -20.63 -0.81
C THR A 352 -5.91 -21.58 -0.01
N LYS A 353 -5.52 -22.85 0.17
CA LYS A 353 -6.28 -23.82 0.98
C LYS A 353 -6.12 -23.59 2.48
N SER A 354 -4.97 -23.07 2.93
CA SER A 354 -4.85 -22.62 4.32
C SER A 354 -5.68 -21.36 4.58
N ASP A 355 -5.85 -20.48 3.59
CA ASP A 355 -6.77 -19.33 3.71
C ASP A 355 -8.25 -19.78 3.73
N VAL A 356 -8.62 -20.85 3.01
CA VAL A 356 -9.96 -21.46 3.09
C VAL A 356 -10.25 -21.98 4.50
N TRP A 357 -9.26 -22.57 5.18
CA TRP A 357 -9.39 -22.92 6.61
C TRP A 357 -9.66 -21.69 7.46
N SER A 358 -8.86 -20.63 7.30
CA SER A 358 -9.03 -19.37 8.03
C SER A 358 -10.39 -18.73 7.75
N PHE A 359 -10.91 -18.83 6.52
CA PHE A 359 -12.26 -18.39 6.15
C PHE A 359 -13.33 -19.18 6.92
N GLY A 360 -13.15 -20.48 7.13
CA GLY A 360 -14.03 -21.29 7.97
C GLY A 360 -14.09 -20.79 9.42
N ILE A 361 -12.94 -20.41 9.99
CA ILE A 361 -12.89 -19.80 11.34
C ILE A 361 -13.54 -18.42 11.34
N LEU A 362 -13.32 -17.61 10.30
CA LEU A 362 -13.99 -16.31 10.14
C LEU A 362 -15.51 -16.44 10.06
N LEU A 363 -16.04 -17.43 9.31
CA LEU A 363 -17.48 -17.70 9.31
C LEU A 363 -17.98 -18.02 10.72
N TRP A 364 -17.24 -18.82 11.49
CA TRP A 364 -17.59 -19.07 12.89
C TRP A 364 -17.60 -17.77 13.71
N GLU A 365 -16.63 -16.88 13.54
CA GLU A 365 -16.62 -15.56 14.20
C GLU A 365 -17.85 -14.72 13.83
N ILE A 366 -18.21 -14.66 12.54
CA ILE A 366 -19.36 -13.92 12.01
C ILE A 366 -20.65 -14.42 12.66
N TYR A 367 -20.93 -15.72 12.57
CA TYR A 367 -22.16 -16.33 13.09
C TYR A 367 -22.18 -16.47 14.61
N SER A 368 -21.03 -16.29 15.26
CA SER A 368 -20.90 -16.20 16.72
C SER A 368 -20.83 -14.76 17.24
N PHE A 369 -21.05 -13.75 16.37
CA PHE A 369 -21.04 -12.33 16.72
C PHE A 369 -19.72 -11.88 17.37
N GLY A 370 -18.59 -12.31 16.80
CA GLY A 370 -17.25 -11.89 17.20
C GLY A 370 -16.72 -12.57 18.47
N ARG A 371 -17.29 -13.71 18.88
CA ARG A 371 -16.69 -14.53 19.95
C ARG A 371 -15.28 -14.97 19.55
N VAL A 372 -14.44 -15.21 20.55
CA VAL A 372 -13.10 -15.77 20.31
C VAL A 372 -13.22 -17.26 19.98
N PRO A 373 -12.59 -17.75 18.89
CA PRO A 373 -12.58 -19.17 18.55
C PRO A 373 -12.03 -20.05 19.66
N TYR A 374 -12.50 -21.30 19.71
CA TYR A 374 -12.13 -22.31 20.71
C TYR A 374 -12.25 -21.80 22.16
N PRO A 375 -13.44 -21.38 22.61
CA PRO A 375 -13.62 -20.65 23.87
C PRO A 375 -13.26 -21.45 25.13
N ARG A 376 -13.09 -22.77 25.02
CA ARG A 376 -12.75 -23.67 26.14
C ARG A 376 -11.31 -24.19 26.09
N ILE A 377 -10.52 -23.77 25.11
CA ILE A 377 -9.11 -24.12 24.98
C ILE A 377 -8.32 -22.89 25.43
N VAL A 378 -7.55 -23.04 26.51
CA VAL A 378 -6.58 -22.04 26.94
C VAL A 378 -5.43 -22.08 25.94
N SER A 379 -5.14 -20.96 25.30
CA SER A 379 -3.91 -20.82 24.52
C SER A 379 -2.75 -20.76 25.51
N GLU A 380 -1.85 -21.73 25.47
CA GLU A 380 -0.51 -21.57 26.05
C GLU A 380 0.22 -20.55 25.17
N ASP A 381 0.54 -19.39 25.74
CA ASP A 381 1.19 -18.26 25.06
C ASP A 381 2.63 -18.56 24.58
#